data_AF-A0A452HPT7-F1
#
_entry.id   AF-A0A452HPT7-F1
#
_cell.length_a   1.000
_cell.length_b   1.000
_cell.length_c   1.000
_cell.angle_alpha   90.00
_cell.angle_beta   90.00
_cell.angle_gamma   90.00
#
_symmetry.space_group_name_H-M   'P 1'
#
loop_
_entity.id
_entity.type
_entity.pdbx_description
1 polymer ?
#
loop_
_entity_poly.entity_id
_entity_poly.type
_entity_poly.pdbx_seq_one_letter_code
_entity_poly.pdbx_strand_id
1 'polypeptide(L)'
;MALAFFTPGILQVTCMVLFLFHFKSAAVQYVLQIHNNGPITTGAQATIHASLSMKNDDLAFISDLKSYHFNWMFTPLTLIEKSEQRFNSMIRVTGEFSGDFPISVWATETHCWLCQPIAKSFTMLHVTEFIVGNLTIAQIEDNRTFVEQGSSSATDTLTLISFFLHDPSNYFKSASFIYNWDFGDGTQLVTEESFVYYNYSTVGNCKVHLKVVAEWEQIESATHERKIVQKTGDFTTELELLDAVKSINVIGSRETRVMENLSLSLHINGSPPLTLCWLIKAECIPLEEEKCHLVVINGSSYNLSHTFRNAGQYCLSVRVENDVNMLQTYHEIKVWPTGIHPAFFALPCIALISVMLGFVIYTTFRSSSQQKDLVEVQG
;
A
#
# COMPACT_ATOMS: atom_id res chain seq x y z
N MET A 1 -41.32 96.59 13.54
CA MET A 1 -42.62 96.09 13.06
C MET A 1 -42.28 95.13 11.91
N ALA A 2 -42.38 93.81 11.98
CA ALA A 2 -43.15 92.90 12.83
C ALA A 2 -42.34 91.63 13.17
N LEU A 3 -42.77 90.95 14.23
CA LEU A 3 -42.34 89.65 14.75
C LEU A 3 -42.93 88.49 13.94
N ALA A 4 -42.19 87.38 13.81
CA ALA A 4 -42.71 85.99 13.84
C ALA A 4 -41.53 85.02 14.13
N PHE A 5 -41.35 84.54 15.36
CA PHE A 5 -41.89 83.30 15.98
C PHE A 5 -41.24 81.98 15.46
N PHE A 6 -40.49 81.32 16.36
CA PHE A 6 -40.32 79.86 16.67
C PHE A 6 -40.43 78.83 15.52
N THR A 7 -39.67 77.73 15.38
CA THR A 7 -39.05 76.75 16.33
C THR A 7 -38.21 75.72 15.53
N PRO A 8 -37.40 74.85 16.17
CA PRO A 8 -36.39 74.01 15.54
C PRO A 8 -36.94 72.63 15.13
N GLY A 9 -36.47 72.13 13.99
CA GLY A 9 -36.69 70.77 13.55
C GLY A 9 -36.11 70.58 12.16
N ILE A 10 -35.54 69.41 11.87
CA ILE A 10 -35.00 68.93 10.57
C ILE A 10 -33.46 68.88 10.47
N LEU A 11 -32.66 69.37 11.45
CA LEU A 11 -31.19 69.20 11.39
C LEU A 11 -30.64 67.96 12.14
N GLN A 12 -31.50 67.02 12.54
CA GLN A 12 -31.08 65.81 13.28
C GLN A 12 -31.54 64.50 12.62
N VAL A 13 -32.03 64.55 11.36
CA VAL A 13 -32.41 63.35 10.59
C VAL A 13 -31.50 63.15 9.37
N THR A 14 -30.74 64.16 8.95
CA THR A 14 -29.83 64.05 7.79
C THR A 14 -28.48 63.41 8.11
N CYS A 15 -28.09 63.31 9.39
CA CYS A 15 -26.84 62.64 9.80
C CYS A 15 -27.03 61.17 10.25
N MET A 16 -28.24 60.62 10.16
CA MET A 16 -28.52 59.22 10.48
C MET A 16 -28.96 58.37 9.27
N VAL A 17 -28.99 58.96 8.06
CA VAL A 17 -29.29 58.24 6.80
C VAL A 17 -28.02 58.05 5.94
N LEU A 18 -26.93 58.75 6.24
CA LEU A 18 -25.62 58.53 5.59
C LEU A 18 -24.77 57.43 6.24
N PHE A 19 -25.28 56.74 7.27
CA PHE A 19 -24.56 55.68 7.99
C PHE A 19 -25.14 54.27 7.83
N LEU A 20 -26.11 54.05 6.93
CA LEU A 20 -26.74 52.73 6.72
C LEU A 20 -26.99 52.38 5.24
N PHE A 21 -26.03 52.70 4.37
CA PHE A 21 -25.88 51.97 3.11
C PHE A 21 -24.43 51.53 2.88
N HIS A 22 -23.80 50.97 3.92
CA HIS A 22 -22.88 49.86 3.66
C HIS A 22 -23.73 48.63 3.37
N PHE A 23 -24.23 48.52 2.14
CA PHE A 23 -24.46 47.20 1.57
C PHE A 23 -23.07 46.54 1.51
N LYS A 24 -22.70 45.79 2.55
CA LYS A 24 -21.82 44.64 2.38
C LYS A 24 -22.59 43.66 1.50
N SER A 25 -22.61 43.91 0.20
CA SER A 25 -22.86 42.84 -0.76
C SER A 25 -21.73 41.85 -0.52
N ALA A 26 -22.08 40.64 -0.06
CA ALA A 26 -21.12 39.56 0.01
C ALA A 26 -20.62 39.38 -1.44
N ALA A 27 -19.38 39.79 -1.71
CA ALA A 27 -18.79 39.65 -3.02
C ALA A 27 -18.85 38.17 -3.39
N VAL A 28 -19.65 37.82 -4.40
CA VAL A 28 -19.72 36.46 -4.92
C VAL A 28 -18.31 36.09 -5.37
N GLN A 29 -17.70 35.13 -4.66
CA GLN A 29 -16.34 34.70 -4.96
C GLN A 29 -16.41 33.60 -6.01
N TYR A 30 -15.94 33.91 -7.21
CA TYR A 30 -15.78 32.96 -8.31
C TYR A 30 -14.45 32.22 -8.18
N VAL A 31 -14.47 30.93 -8.51
CA VAL A 31 -13.29 30.06 -8.56
C VAL A 31 -13.19 29.51 -9.98
N LEU A 32 -12.00 29.62 -10.57
CA LEU A 32 -11.71 29.11 -11.91
C LEU A 32 -10.73 27.93 -11.78
N GLN A 33 -11.24 26.73 -11.98
CA GLN A 33 -10.43 25.51 -12.00
C GLN A 33 -9.93 25.25 -13.41
N ILE A 34 -8.68 24.81 -13.53
CA ILE A 34 -8.04 24.49 -14.80
C ILE A 34 -7.33 23.14 -14.68
N HIS A 35 -7.52 22.28 -15.69
CA HIS A 35 -6.92 20.95 -15.75
C HIS A 35 -6.39 20.71 -17.16
N ASN A 36 -5.26 20.03 -17.28
CA ASN A 36 -4.70 19.60 -18.56
C ASN A 36 -4.43 18.09 -18.53
N ASN A 37 -4.46 17.45 -19.70
CA ASN A 37 -4.24 16.01 -19.86
C ASN A 37 -2.78 15.65 -20.21
N GLY A 38 -1.84 16.58 -20.02
CA GLY A 38 -0.42 16.32 -20.25
C GLY A 38 0.18 15.37 -19.21
N PRO A 39 1.47 15.01 -19.35
CA PRO A 39 2.39 15.43 -20.41
C PRO A 39 2.03 14.89 -21.81
N ILE A 40 2.50 15.54 -22.87
CA ILE A 40 2.30 15.08 -24.27
C ILE A 40 3.63 15.00 -25.03
N THR A 41 3.70 14.15 -26.05
CA THR A 41 4.83 14.14 -26.99
C THR A 41 4.73 15.31 -27.99
N THR A 42 5.86 15.88 -28.43
CA THR A 42 5.91 16.94 -29.47
C THR A 42 5.08 16.53 -30.70
N GLY A 43 4.22 17.42 -31.18
CA GLY A 43 3.28 17.16 -32.28
C GLY A 43 1.96 16.49 -31.89
N ALA A 44 1.86 15.93 -30.68
CA ALA A 44 0.59 15.45 -30.13
C ALA A 44 -0.29 16.63 -29.67
N GLN A 45 -1.55 16.35 -29.36
CA GLN A 45 -2.51 17.37 -28.93
C GLN A 45 -2.82 17.25 -27.43
N ALA A 46 -2.70 18.35 -26.71
CA ALA A 46 -3.17 18.46 -25.33
C ALA A 46 -4.56 19.10 -25.30
N THR A 47 -5.40 18.63 -24.41
CA THR A 47 -6.71 19.22 -24.12
C THR A 47 -6.65 19.87 -22.75
N ILE A 48 -7.02 21.15 -22.68
CA ILE A 48 -7.06 21.94 -21.45
C ILE A 48 -8.48 22.37 -21.19
N HIS A 49 -8.98 22.06 -20.01
CA HIS A 49 -10.33 22.38 -19.55
C HIS A 49 -10.29 23.45 -18.47
N ALA A 50 -11.17 24.44 -18.57
CA ALA A 50 -11.43 25.42 -17.53
C ALA A 50 -12.91 25.38 -17.13
N SER A 51 -13.17 25.38 -15.83
CA SER A 51 -14.52 25.41 -15.24
C SER A 51 -14.62 26.52 -14.19
N LEU A 52 -15.66 27.33 -14.32
CA LEU A 52 -15.97 28.44 -13.42
C LEU A 52 -17.07 28.03 -12.44
N SER A 53 -16.79 28.08 -11.15
CA SER A 53 -17.75 27.79 -10.08
C SER A 53 -17.83 28.93 -9.06
N MET A 54 -18.91 28.98 -8.29
CA MET A 54 -19.08 29.94 -7.19
C MET A 54 -18.76 29.24 -5.86
N LYS A 55 -18.07 29.92 -4.95
CA LYS A 55 -17.57 29.32 -3.70
C LYS A 55 -18.64 29.05 -2.63
N ASN A 56 -19.81 29.69 -2.71
CA ASN A 56 -20.94 29.44 -1.81
C ASN A 56 -21.97 28.56 -2.53
N ASP A 57 -21.92 27.26 -2.24
CA ASP A 57 -22.64 26.21 -2.96
C ASP A 57 -24.11 26.06 -2.55
N ASP A 58 -24.66 26.96 -1.73
CA ASP A 58 -26.05 26.88 -1.29
C ASP A 58 -26.85 28.12 -1.72
N LEU A 59 -27.72 27.91 -2.73
CA LEU A 59 -28.92 28.69 -3.06
C LEU A 59 -28.80 29.95 -3.95
N ALA A 60 -27.84 30.01 -4.89
CA ALA A 60 -27.84 31.05 -5.94
C ALA A 60 -27.94 30.54 -7.39
N PHE A 61 -28.24 29.24 -7.60
CA PHE A 61 -28.34 28.65 -8.94
C PHE A 61 -29.45 29.24 -9.84
N ILE A 62 -30.35 30.07 -9.30
CA ILE A 62 -31.57 30.52 -10.01
C ILE A 62 -31.49 31.98 -10.53
N SER A 63 -30.44 32.76 -10.29
CA SER A 63 -30.49 34.20 -10.67
C SER A 63 -29.32 34.79 -11.43
N ASP A 64 -28.29 34.02 -11.77
CA ASP A 64 -27.29 34.53 -12.69
C ASP A 64 -27.69 34.14 -14.12
N LEU A 65 -28.24 35.07 -14.90
CA LEU A 65 -28.46 34.98 -16.37
C LEU A 65 -27.19 35.31 -17.15
N LYS A 66 -26.09 35.60 -16.44
CA LYS A 66 -24.81 35.99 -17.04
C LYS A 66 -24.19 34.86 -17.83
N SER A 67 -23.58 35.26 -18.94
CA SER A 67 -22.62 34.46 -19.70
C SER A 67 -21.22 35.01 -19.44
N TYR A 68 -20.25 34.11 -19.47
CA TYR A 68 -18.85 34.42 -19.24
C TYR A 68 -18.04 34.11 -20.49
N HIS A 69 -17.03 34.94 -20.75
CA HIS A 69 -16.05 34.73 -21.79
C HIS A 69 -14.71 34.31 -21.18
N PHE A 70 -14.12 33.26 -21.73
CA PHE A 70 -12.84 32.71 -21.32
C PHE A 70 -11.74 33.16 -22.27
N ASN A 71 -10.83 33.94 -21.70
CA ASN A 71 -9.67 34.49 -22.39
C ASN A 71 -8.47 33.61 -22.03
N TRP A 72 -7.83 33.04 -23.05
CA TRP A 72 -6.73 32.11 -22.91
C TRP A 72 -5.42 32.72 -23.37
N MET A 73 -4.33 32.40 -22.66
CA MET A 73 -2.96 32.69 -23.07
C MET A 73 -2.16 31.38 -23.00
N PHE A 74 -1.70 30.92 -24.16
CA PHE A 74 -1.04 29.62 -24.35
C PHE A 74 0.20 29.70 -25.27
N THR A 75 0.66 30.91 -25.60
CA THR A 75 1.86 31.09 -26.44
C THR A 75 3.09 30.47 -25.78
N PRO A 76 3.98 29.78 -26.52
CA PRO A 76 4.06 29.65 -27.98
C PRO A 76 3.33 28.43 -28.59
N LEU A 77 2.38 27.80 -27.88
CA LEU A 77 1.63 26.65 -28.41
C LEU A 77 0.66 27.05 -29.53
N THR A 78 0.39 26.11 -30.43
CA THR A 78 -0.54 26.32 -31.55
C THR A 78 -1.94 25.85 -31.15
N LEU A 79 -2.94 26.72 -31.31
CA LEU A 79 -4.35 26.39 -31.07
C LEU A 79 -4.89 25.54 -32.23
N ILE A 80 -5.47 24.38 -31.90
CA ILE A 80 -6.14 23.49 -32.85
C ILE A 80 -7.65 23.72 -32.81
N GLU A 81 -8.21 23.75 -31.60
CA GLU A 81 -9.65 23.86 -31.39
C GLU A 81 -9.94 24.67 -30.13
N LYS A 82 -11.01 25.46 -30.16
CA LYS A 82 -11.59 26.11 -28.97
C LYS A 82 -13.07 25.77 -28.92
N SER A 83 -13.53 25.35 -27.75
CA SER A 83 -14.94 25.22 -27.42
C SER A 83 -15.26 26.04 -26.18
N GLU A 84 -16.45 26.63 -26.16
CA GLU A 84 -16.87 27.54 -25.11
C GLU A 84 -18.34 27.30 -24.77
N GLN A 85 -18.59 27.11 -23.49
CA GLN A 85 -19.89 26.95 -22.87
C GLN A 85 -20.02 28.00 -21.76
N ARG A 86 -21.21 28.10 -21.18
CA ARG A 86 -21.56 29.15 -20.22
C ARG A 86 -20.60 29.28 -19.04
N PHE A 87 -20.22 28.15 -18.44
CA PHE A 87 -19.33 28.08 -17.27
C PHE A 87 -18.07 27.28 -17.54
N ASN A 88 -17.90 26.76 -18.76
CA ASN A 88 -16.80 25.89 -19.11
C ASN A 88 -16.16 26.36 -20.43
N SER A 89 -14.85 26.25 -20.55
CA SER A 89 -14.17 26.41 -21.83
C SER A 89 -13.10 25.34 -21.97
N MET A 90 -12.89 24.88 -23.19
CA MET A 90 -11.83 23.94 -23.50
C MET A 90 -11.05 24.42 -24.72
N ILE A 91 -9.73 24.28 -24.65
CA ILE A 91 -8.83 24.47 -25.78
C ILE A 91 -8.08 23.16 -26.06
N ARG A 92 -7.88 22.87 -27.35
CA ARG A 92 -6.91 21.88 -27.80
C ARG A 92 -5.72 22.60 -28.40
N VAL A 93 -4.53 22.27 -27.93
CA VAL A 93 -3.28 22.89 -28.35
C VAL A 93 -2.26 21.83 -28.73
N THR A 94 -1.29 22.20 -29.55
CA THR A 94 -0.13 21.36 -29.88
C THR A 94 1.16 22.16 -29.71
N GLY A 95 2.25 21.47 -29.40
CA GLY A 95 3.59 22.04 -29.25
C GLY A 95 4.59 21.31 -30.15
N GLU A 96 5.35 22.06 -30.93
CA GLU A 96 6.42 21.51 -31.79
C GLU A 96 7.75 21.33 -31.04
N PHE A 97 7.93 22.08 -29.95
CA PHE A 97 9.15 22.08 -29.15
C PHE A 97 8.90 21.44 -27.80
N SER A 98 9.90 20.76 -27.26
CA SER A 98 9.89 20.27 -25.88
C SER A 98 10.07 21.42 -24.89
N GLY A 99 9.44 21.29 -23.72
CA GLY A 99 9.50 22.28 -22.65
C GLY A 99 8.23 22.34 -21.82
N ASP A 100 8.29 23.16 -20.77
CA ASP A 100 7.16 23.45 -19.89
C ASP A 100 6.50 24.76 -20.31
N PHE A 101 5.24 24.67 -20.74
CA PHE A 101 4.50 25.81 -21.27
C PHE A 101 3.39 26.24 -20.29
N PRO A 102 3.49 27.47 -19.73
CA PRO A 102 2.42 28.00 -18.89
C PRO A 102 1.21 28.35 -19.74
N ILE A 103 0.05 27.83 -19.34
CA ILE A 103 -1.25 28.14 -19.94
C ILE A 103 -2.08 28.84 -18.87
N SER A 104 -2.49 30.08 -19.15
CA SER A 104 -3.35 30.84 -18.24
C SER A 104 -4.70 31.14 -18.86
N VAL A 105 -5.71 31.24 -18.01
CA VAL A 105 -7.08 31.53 -18.40
C VAL A 105 -7.70 32.50 -17.40
N TRP A 106 -8.50 33.43 -17.92
CA TRP A 106 -9.30 34.31 -17.08
C TRP A 106 -10.70 34.50 -17.65
N ALA A 107 -11.67 34.54 -16.74
CA ALA A 107 -13.07 34.71 -17.07
C ALA A 107 -13.49 36.18 -16.92
N THR A 108 -14.24 36.69 -17.89
CA THR A 108 -14.85 38.03 -17.91
C THR A 108 -16.34 37.92 -18.20
N GLU A 109 -17.17 38.81 -17.66
CA GLU A 109 -18.60 38.84 -18.01
C GLU A 109 -18.79 39.30 -19.48
N THR A 110 -19.56 38.54 -20.27
CA THR A 110 -19.65 38.72 -21.74
C THR A 110 -20.14 40.11 -22.16
N HIS A 111 -21.00 40.75 -21.36
CA HIS A 111 -21.58 42.06 -21.67
C HIS A 111 -20.88 43.23 -20.96
N CYS A 112 -19.67 43.02 -20.43
CA CYS A 112 -18.93 44.06 -19.73
C CYS A 112 -17.46 44.15 -20.18
N TRP A 113 -17.22 44.94 -21.23
CA TRP A 113 -15.87 45.13 -21.80
C TRP A 113 -14.86 45.83 -20.87
N LEU A 114 -15.34 46.62 -19.90
CA LEU A 114 -14.50 47.33 -18.93
C LEU A 114 -14.36 46.59 -17.59
N CYS A 115 -14.97 45.42 -17.45
CA CYS A 115 -14.90 44.67 -16.20
C CYS A 115 -13.52 44.03 -16.02
N GLN A 116 -13.03 44.05 -14.79
CA GLN A 116 -11.86 43.25 -14.42
C GLN A 116 -12.22 41.75 -14.47
N PRO A 117 -11.23 40.87 -14.72
CA PRO A 117 -11.46 39.44 -14.68
C PRO A 117 -11.98 38.99 -13.33
N ILE A 118 -13.08 38.23 -13.33
CA ILE A 118 -13.75 37.77 -12.11
C ILE A 118 -13.01 36.62 -11.43
N ALA A 119 -12.24 35.85 -12.21
CA ALA A 119 -11.39 34.77 -11.74
C ALA A 119 -10.27 34.53 -12.76
N LYS A 120 -9.12 34.09 -12.27
CA LYS A 120 -7.94 33.74 -13.07
C LYS A 120 -7.37 32.42 -12.57
N SER A 121 -6.79 31.65 -13.47
CA SER A 121 -6.12 30.40 -13.15
C SER A 121 -5.02 30.13 -14.17
N PHE A 122 -4.10 29.22 -13.84
CA PHE A 122 -3.07 28.78 -14.77
C PHE A 122 -2.70 27.32 -14.50
N THR A 123 -2.14 26.67 -15.52
CA THR A 123 -1.61 25.30 -15.46
C THR A 123 -0.32 25.22 -16.26
N MET A 124 0.51 24.22 -15.98
CA MET A 124 1.72 23.95 -16.75
C MET A 124 1.49 22.73 -17.64
N LEU A 125 1.70 22.89 -18.94
CA LEU A 125 1.70 21.78 -19.89
C LEU A 125 3.15 21.38 -20.19
N HIS A 126 3.50 20.15 -19.85
CA HIS A 126 4.79 19.56 -20.20
C HIS A 126 4.71 18.90 -21.58
N VAL A 127 5.59 19.32 -22.49
CA VAL A 127 5.75 18.72 -23.82
C VAL A 127 7.14 18.11 -23.89
N THR A 128 7.22 16.84 -24.27
CA THR A 128 8.48 16.11 -24.36
C THR A 128 8.70 15.58 -25.77
N GLU A 129 9.96 15.45 -26.21
CA GLU A 129 10.25 14.80 -27.49
C GLU A 129 10.11 13.27 -27.44
N PHE A 130 10.03 12.71 -26.24
CA PHE A 130 9.96 11.28 -25.96
C PHE A 130 8.51 10.76 -25.86
N ILE A 131 8.34 9.45 -25.99
CA ILE A 131 7.09 8.75 -25.70
C ILE A 131 6.77 8.93 -24.21
N VAL A 132 5.50 9.18 -23.89
CA VAL A 132 5.02 9.31 -22.52
C VAL A 132 4.27 8.05 -22.12
N GLY A 133 4.54 7.55 -20.92
CA GLY A 133 3.87 6.38 -20.36
C GLY A 133 4.45 6.01 -19.01
N ASN A 134 4.01 4.88 -18.47
CA ASN A 134 4.50 4.34 -17.22
C ASN A 134 4.65 2.81 -17.29
N LEU A 135 5.54 2.29 -16.46
CA LEU A 135 5.68 0.86 -16.20
C LEU A 135 4.85 0.48 -14.99
N THR A 136 4.21 -0.69 -15.05
CA THR A 136 3.54 -1.32 -13.92
C THR A 136 4.06 -2.74 -13.73
N ILE A 137 4.12 -3.18 -12.47
CA ILE A 137 4.57 -4.53 -12.09
C ILE A 137 3.45 -5.17 -11.29
N ALA A 138 3.11 -6.40 -11.66
CA ALA A 138 2.17 -7.21 -10.90
C ALA A 138 2.68 -8.65 -10.77
N GLN A 139 2.42 -9.29 -9.64
CA GLN A 139 2.76 -10.69 -9.43
C GLN A 139 1.50 -11.53 -9.25
N ILE A 140 1.58 -12.81 -9.64
CA ILE A 140 0.47 -13.74 -9.46
C ILE A 140 0.35 -14.13 -7.98
N GLU A 141 -0.81 -13.83 -7.39
CA GLU A 141 -1.20 -14.29 -6.06
C GLU A 141 -2.30 -15.37 -6.21
N ASP A 142 -2.18 -16.47 -5.44
CA ASP A 142 -3.14 -17.58 -5.41
C ASP A 142 -3.53 -18.20 -6.77
N ASN A 143 -2.60 -18.18 -7.73
CA ASN A 143 -2.71 -18.82 -9.05
C ASN A 143 -3.92 -18.36 -9.89
N ARG A 144 -4.51 -17.20 -9.59
CA ARG A 144 -5.73 -16.70 -10.26
C ARG A 144 -5.76 -15.19 -10.50
N THR A 145 -5.00 -14.38 -9.77
CA THR A 145 -5.06 -12.91 -9.87
C THR A 145 -3.68 -12.28 -9.83
N PHE A 146 -3.43 -11.34 -10.75
CA PHE A 146 -2.26 -10.46 -10.67
C PHE A 146 -2.60 -9.31 -9.74
N VAL A 147 -1.76 -9.09 -8.73
CA VAL A 147 -1.88 -7.97 -7.80
C VAL A 147 -0.77 -6.97 -8.13
N GLU A 148 -1.16 -5.71 -8.32
CA GLU A 148 -0.21 -4.62 -8.53
C GLU A 148 0.63 -4.47 -7.27
N GLN A 149 1.94 -4.64 -7.42
CA GLN A 149 2.81 -4.71 -6.27
C GLN A 149 3.25 -3.31 -5.85
N GLY A 150 3.41 -3.12 -4.54
CA GLY A 150 4.06 -1.95 -3.96
C GLY A 150 5.57 -1.99 -4.15
N SER A 151 6.34 -1.79 -3.08
CA SER A 151 7.81 -1.76 -3.14
C SER A 151 8.45 -3.15 -3.26
N SER A 152 7.83 -4.21 -2.74
CA SER A 152 8.42 -5.53 -2.53
C SER A 152 7.68 -6.66 -3.25
N SER A 153 8.44 -7.54 -3.88
CA SER A 153 7.97 -8.68 -4.65
C SER A 153 8.63 -9.98 -4.21
N ALA A 154 7.96 -11.10 -4.47
CA ALA A 154 8.49 -12.43 -4.22
C ALA A 154 9.48 -12.85 -5.33
N THR A 155 10.55 -13.55 -4.95
CA THR A 155 11.36 -14.36 -5.88
C THR A 155 10.63 -15.65 -6.27
N ASP A 156 11.06 -16.26 -7.38
CA ASP A 156 10.54 -17.50 -7.95
C ASP A 156 9.02 -17.47 -8.27
N THR A 157 8.44 -16.27 -8.40
CA THR A 157 7.04 -16.06 -8.79
C THR A 157 6.94 -15.36 -10.14
N LEU A 158 5.86 -15.69 -10.86
CA LEU A 158 5.62 -15.10 -12.18
C LEU A 158 5.27 -13.62 -12.04
N THR A 159 6.12 -12.77 -12.60
CA THR A 159 5.99 -11.31 -12.59
C THR A 159 5.56 -10.84 -13.97
N LEU A 160 4.43 -10.14 -14.03
CA LEU A 160 3.94 -9.43 -15.21
C LEU A 160 4.44 -7.99 -15.16
N ILE A 161 5.22 -7.60 -16.16
CA ILE A 161 5.70 -6.22 -16.33
C ILE A 161 5.01 -5.66 -17.55
N SER A 162 4.33 -4.53 -17.39
CA SER A 162 3.53 -3.91 -18.46
C SER A 162 3.91 -2.45 -18.66
N PHE A 163 3.93 -2.01 -19.91
CA PHE A 163 4.02 -0.63 -20.30
C PHE A 163 2.64 -0.09 -20.67
N PHE A 164 2.27 1.04 -20.08
CA PHE A 164 1.04 1.76 -20.39
C PHE A 164 1.38 3.08 -21.08
N LEU A 165 0.93 3.20 -22.34
CA LEU A 165 1.13 4.40 -23.16
C LEU A 165 0.15 5.50 -22.73
N HIS A 166 0.67 6.69 -22.43
CA HIS A 166 -0.15 7.88 -22.20
C HIS A 166 -0.26 8.70 -23.49
N ASP A 167 -1.32 8.43 -24.27
CA ASP A 167 -1.60 9.11 -25.54
C ASP A 167 -3.07 9.59 -25.63
N PRO A 168 -3.43 10.65 -24.92
CA PRO A 168 -4.82 11.12 -24.88
C PRO A 168 -5.32 11.66 -26.23
N SER A 169 -4.43 11.98 -27.18
CA SER A 169 -4.80 12.46 -28.51
C SER A 169 -4.87 11.37 -29.57
N ASN A 170 -4.49 10.12 -29.24
CA ASN A 170 -4.27 9.04 -30.20
C ASN A 170 -3.25 9.41 -31.28
N TYR A 171 -2.21 10.16 -30.91
CA TYR A 171 -1.10 10.55 -31.78
C TYR A 171 -0.37 9.33 -32.37
N PHE A 172 -0.22 8.26 -31.60
CA PHE A 172 0.47 7.03 -32.00
C PHE A 172 -0.44 5.95 -32.59
N LYS A 173 -1.68 6.29 -32.98
CA LYS A 173 -2.67 5.31 -33.44
C LYS A 173 -2.21 4.43 -34.61
N SER A 174 -1.37 4.97 -35.50
CA SER A 174 -0.84 4.26 -36.67
C SER A 174 0.59 3.75 -36.48
N ALA A 175 1.15 3.87 -35.28
CA ALA A 175 2.52 3.47 -35.01
C ALA A 175 2.63 1.97 -34.71
N SER A 176 3.69 1.35 -35.22
CA SER A 176 4.20 0.09 -34.71
C SER A 176 5.14 0.35 -33.54
N PHE A 177 5.10 -0.54 -32.54
CA PHE A 177 5.92 -0.41 -31.34
C PHE A 177 6.89 -1.59 -31.20
N ILE A 178 8.11 -1.27 -30.78
CA ILE A 178 9.14 -2.24 -30.39
C ILE A 178 9.57 -1.92 -28.96
N TYR A 179 9.59 -2.94 -28.11
CA TYR A 179 9.89 -2.84 -26.69
C TYR A 179 11.19 -3.59 -26.40
N ASN A 180 12.24 -2.87 -25.99
CA ASN A 180 13.51 -3.46 -25.61
C ASN A 180 13.64 -3.45 -24.08
N TRP A 181 13.46 -4.62 -23.49
CA TRP A 181 13.50 -4.87 -22.05
C TRP A 181 14.90 -5.24 -21.60
N ASP A 182 15.33 -4.66 -20.50
CA ASP A 182 16.47 -5.07 -19.69
C ASP A 182 15.97 -5.29 -18.26
N PHE A 183 16.09 -6.52 -17.76
CA PHE A 183 15.52 -6.91 -16.47
C PHE A 183 16.45 -6.58 -15.29
N GLY A 184 17.64 -6.03 -15.54
CA GLY A 184 18.60 -5.63 -14.51
C GLY A 184 19.42 -6.78 -13.92
N ASP A 185 19.15 -8.02 -14.30
CA ASP A 185 19.95 -9.21 -13.97
C ASP A 185 20.93 -9.62 -15.08
N GLY A 186 21.04 -8.78 -16.12
CA GLY A 186 21.84 -9.03 -17.32
C GLY A 186 21.05 -9.66 -18.47
N THR A 187 19.80 -10.06 -18.25
CA THR A 187 18.91 -10.59 -19.29
C THR A 187 18.21 -9.47 -20.02
N GLN A 188 18.15 -9.59 -21.35
CA GLN A 188 17.46 -8.64 -22.23
C GLN A 188 16.50 -9.37 -23.18
N LEU A 189 15.40 -8.71 -23.54
CA LEU A 189 14.38 -9.24 -24.42
C LEU A 189 13.80 -8.14 -25.32
N VAL A 190 13.49 -8.48 -26.57
CA VAL A 190 12.82 -7.56 -27.50
C VAL A 190 11.46 -8.13 -27.87
N THR A 191 10.40 -7.33 -27.72
CA THR A 191 9.01 -7.74 -28.01
C THR A 191 8.25 -6.70 -28.83
N GLU A 192 7.17 -7.13 -29.48
CA GLU A 192 6.17 -6.26 -30.11
C GLU A 192 4.96 -6.00 -29.18
N GLU A 193 4.80 -6.82 -28.15
CA GLU A 193 3.78 -6.63 -27.11
C GLU A 193 4.31 -5.72 -26.00
N SER A 194 3.43 -4.89 -25.44
CA SER A 194 3.75 -3.93 -24.38
C SER A 194 3.89 -4.55 -22.99
N PHE A 195 3.89 -5.88 -22.88
CA PHE A 195 4.01 -6.60 -21.62
C PHE A 195 4.86 -7.85 -21.77
N VAL A 196 5.43 -8.31 -20.65
CA VAL A 196 6.25 -9.52 -20.58
C VAL A 196 6.03 -10.24 -19.25
N TYR A 197 6.14 -11.57 -19.31
CA TYR A 197 6.21 -12.42 -18.12
C TYR A 197 7.66 -12.77 -17.82
N TYR A 198 8.09 -12.48 -16.61
CA TYR A 198 9.46 -12.74 -16.16
C TYR A 198 9.46 -13.36 -14.76
N ASN A 199 10.46 -14.20 -14.47
CA ASN A 199 10.61 -14.82 -13.16
C ASN A 199 12.03 -14.56 -12.65
N TYR A 200 12.14 -13.86 -11.52
CA TYR A 200 13.40 -13.56 -10.87
C TYR A 200 13.72 -14.60 -9.79
N SER A 201 14.91 -15.19 -9.86
CA SER A 201 15.36 -16.19 -8.87
C SER A 201 16.36 -15.66 -7.85
N THR A 202 16.78 -14.39 -7.96
CA THR A 202 17.76 -13.78 -7.06
C THR A 202 17.11 -12.70 -6.22
N VAL A 203 17.35 -12.75 -4.91
CA VAL A 203 16.94 -11.69 -3.97
C VAL A 203 17.75 -10.41 -4.18
N GLY A 204 17.13 -9.27 -3.91
CA GLY A 204 17.75 -7.94 -3.97
C GLY A 204 17.00 -6.95 -4.85
N ASN A 205 17.58 -5.77 -5.02
CA ASN A 205 16.99 -4.72 -5.85
C ASN A 205 17.34 -4.94 -7.32
N CYS A 206 16.31 -5.16 -8.14
CA CYS A 206 16.40 -5.22 -9.59
C CYS A 206 15.87 -3.92 -10.20
N LYS A 207 16.58 -3.42 -11.20
CA LYS A 207 16.20 -2.21 -11.93
C LYS A 207 15.82 -2.58 -13.35
N VAL A 208 14.54 -2.57 -13.63
CA VAL A 208 14.00 -2.90 -14.95
C VAL A 208 14.02 -1.65 -15.81
N HIS A 209 14.64 -1.74 -16.96
CA HIS A 209 14.77 -0.67 -17.93
C HIS A 209 14.08 -1.07 -19.24
N LEU A 210 13.24 -0.19 -19.75
CA LEU A 210 12.51 -0.39 -21.00
C LEU A 210 12.80 0.77 -21.95
N LYS A 211 13.32 0.43 -23.13
CA LYS A 211 13.40 1.35 -24.26
C LYS A 211 12.31 1.04 -25.27
N VAL A 212 11.36 1.96 -25.40
CA VAL A 212 10.25 1.88 -26.37
C VAL A 212 10.61 2.66 -27.63
N VAL A 213 10.29 2.07 -28.77
CA VAL A 213 10.41 2.69 -30.09
C VAL A 213 9.05 2.65 -30.76
N ALA A 214 8.53 3.80 -31.18
CA ALA A 214 7.32 3.92 -31.98
C ALA A 214 7.69 4.41 -33.38
N GLU A 215 7.23 3.73 -34.42
CA GLU A 215 7.53 4.03 -35.82
C GLU A 215 6.26 4.11 -36.66
N TRP A 216 6.13 5.13 -37.52
CA TRP A 216 5.02 5.23 -38.47
C TRP A 216 5.40 6.01 -39.73
N GLU A 217 4.64 5.80 -40.80
CA GLU A 217 4.76 6.60 -42.03
C GLU A 217 3.98 7.92 -41.91
N GLN A 218 4.65 9.03 -42.20
CA GLN A 218 4.05 10.35 -42.33
C GLN A 218 4.30 10.90 -43.74
N ILE A 219 3.26 11.48 -44.34
CA ILE A 219 3.36 12.16 -45.64
C ILE A 219 3.79 13.61 -45.37
N GLU A 220 4.95 14.01 -45.88
CA GLU A 220 5.38 15.41 -45.80
C GLU A 220 4.56 16.24 -46.79
N SER A 221 3.79 17.22 -46.29
CA SER A 221 2.88 18.03 -47.10
C SER A 221 3.55 18.86 -48.18
N ALA A 222 4.85 19.16 -48.03
CA ALA A 222 5.61 19.96 -48.98
C ALA A 222 6.12 19.14 -50.19
N THR A 223 6.54 17.90 -49.97
CA THR A 223 7.22 17.06 -50.99
C THR A 223 6.34 15.91 -51.49
N HIS A 224 5.23 15.61 -50.80
CA HIS A 224 4.40 14.41 -51.01
C HIS A 224 5.19 13.10 -50.86
N GLU A 225 6.37 13.14 -50.24
CA GLU A 225 7.20 11.97 -49.97
C GLU A 225 6.76 11.29 -48.67
N ARG A 226 6.89 9.96 -48.64
CA ARG A 226 6.67 9.17 -47.43
C ARG A 226 7.93 9.21 -46.59
N LYS A 227 7.80 9.70 -45.37
CA LYS A 227 8.87 9.71 -44.38
C LYS A 227 8.51 8.80 -43.23
N ILE A 228 9.46 7.98 -42.82
CA ILE A 228 9.35 7.21 -41.59
C ILE A 228 9.70 8.14 -40.44
N VAL A 229 8.76 8.28 -39.50
CA VAL A 229 8.94 9.04 -38.27
C VAL A 229 9.10 8.07 -37.12
N GLN A 230 10.04 8.38 -36.24
CA GLN A 230 10.36 7.57 -35.09
C GLN A 230 10.34 8.41 -33.82
N LYS A 231 9.72 7.87 -32.78
CA LYS A 231 9.78 8.40 -31.42
C LYS A 231 10.31 7.31 -30.50
N THR A 232 11.00 7.74 -29.45
CA THR A 232 11.56 6.82 -28.46
C THR A 232 11.14 7.24 -27.07
N GLY A 233 11.06 6.28 -26.15
CA GLY A 233 10.83 6.53 -24.74
C GLY A 233 11.73 5.61 -23.92
N ASP A 234 12.15 6.10 -22.77
CA ASP A 234 12.99 5.36 -21.85
C ASP A 234 12.32 5.36 -20.47
N PHE A 235 12.10 4.17 -19.93
CA PHE A 235 11.33 3.97 -18.72
C PHE A 235 12.10 3.06 -17.79
N THR A 236 12.07 3.39 -16.51
CA THR A 236 12.73 2.59 -15.50
C THR A 236 11.84 2.42 -14.28
N THR A 237 11.82 1.22 -13.74
CA THR A 237 11.17 0.90 -12.47
C THR A 237 12.08 0.02 -11.64
N GLU A 238 11.94 0.09 -10.32
CA GLU A 238 12.76 -0.66 -9.37
C GLU A 238 11.88 -1.65 -8.62
N LEU A 239 12.41 -2.84 -8.40
CA LEU A 239 11.73 -3.95 -7.75
C LEU A 239 12.62 -4.51 -6.66
N GLU A 240 12.12 -4.55 -5.42
CA GLU A 240 12.80 -5.23 -4.32
C GLU A 240 12.32 -6.67 -4.25
N LEU A 241 13.22 -7.64 -4.52
CA LEU A 241 12.89 -9.06 -4.53
C LEU A 241 13.31 -9.72 -3.22
N LEU A 242 12.34 -10.37 -2.58
CA LEU A 242 12.50 -11.06 -1.30
C LEU A 242 12.05 -12.52 -1.44
N ASP A 243 12.75 -13.43 -0.76
CA ASP A 243 12.26 -14.79 -0.58
C ASP A 243 11.08 -14.77 0.40
N ALA A 244 9.96 -15.34 -0.01
CA ALA A 244 8.82 -15.60 0.86
C ALA A 244 9.24 -16.43 2.09
N VAL A 245 8.58 -16.23 3.22
CA VAL A 245 8.73 -17.06 4.42
C VAL A 245 8.20 -18.45 4.12
N LYS A 246 9.12 -19.41 3.94
CA LYS A 246 8.85 -20.81 3.58
C LYS A 246 8.67 -21.71 4.80
N SER A 247 9.43 -21.47 5.87
CA SER A 247 9.34 -22.28 7.10
C SER A 247 9.86 -21.57 8.35
N ILE A 248 9.33 -21.99 9.51
CA ILE A 248 9.77 -21.60 10.85
C ILE A 248 10.17 -22.86 11.60
N ASN A 249 11.47 -23.04 11.85
CA ASN A 249 12.02 -24.19 12.53
C ASN A 249 12.37 -23.84 13.98
N VAL A 250 11.81 -24.57 14.94
CA VAL A 250 12.09 -24.38 16.38
C VAL A 250 13.10 -25.42 16.83
N ILE A 251 14.29 -24.96 17.20
CA ILE A 251 15.41 -25.78 17.67
C ILE A 251 15.51 -25.67 19.20
N GLY A 252 15.60 -26.82 19.88
CA GLY A 252 15.73 -26.90 21.34
C GLY A 252 14.81 -27.94 21.97
N SER A 253 15.03 -28.23 23.25
CA SER A 253 14.11 -29.07 24.04
C SER A 253 12.81 -28.32 24.26
N ARG A 254 11.67 -28.94 23.95
CA ARG A 254 10.32 -28.41 24.25
C ARG A 254 9.80 -28.89 25.61
N GLU A 255 10.69 -29.47 26.41
CA GLU A 255 10.41 -29.90 27.77
C GLU A 255 11.34 -29.18 28.76
N THR A 256 10.77 -28.72 29.86
CA THR A 256 11.50 -28.05 30.94
C THR A 256 10.83 -28.32 32.29
N ARG A 257 11.46 -27.90 33.40
CA ARG A 257 10.85 -27.94 34.73
C ARG A 257 10.42 -26.54 35.17
N VAL A 258 9.55 -26.52 36.17
CA VAL A 258 9.16 -25.27 36.84
C VAL A 258 10.42 -24.55 37.37
N MET A 259 10.46 -23.22 37.19
CA MET A 259 11.57 -22.34 37.55
C MET A 259 12.90 -22.60 36.81
N GLU A 260 12.93 -23.49 35.82
CA GLU A 260 14.06 -23.60 34.89
C GLU A 260 13.85 -22.70 33.66
N ASN A 261 14.95 -22.21 33.10
CA ASN A 261 14.92 -21.39 31.89
C ASN A 261 14.82 -22.28 30.65
N LEU A 262 13.71 -22.18 29.93
CA LEU A 262 13.55 -22.75 28.60
C LEU A 262 14.22 -21.83 27.58
N SER A 263 15.15 -22.35 26.79
CA SER A 263 15.76 -21.63 25.67
C SER A 263 15.46 -22.35 24.36
N LEU A 264 14.87 -21.63 23.41
CA LEU A 264 14.54 -22.11 22.07
C LEU A 264 15.17 -21.17 21.04
N SER A 265 15.69 -21.72 19.95
CA SER A 265 16.20 -20.97 18.81
C SER A 265 15.26 -21.14 17.63
N LEU A 266 14.67 -20.03 17.17
CA LEU A 266 13.83 -19.96 15.99
C LEU A 266 14.72 -19.72 14.78
N HIS A 267 14.68 -20.61 13.79
CA HIS A 267 15.34 -20.46 12.50
C HIS A 267 14.28 -20.27 11.40
N ILE A 268 14.29 -19.12 10.76
CA ILE A 268 13.33 -18.74 9.72
C ILE A 268 13.99 -18.88 8.35
N ASN A 269 13.29 -19.52 7.42
CA ASN A 269 13.65 -19.53 6.01
C ASN A 269 12.82 -18.50 5.25
N GLY A 270 13.38 -17.32 5.00
CA GLY A 270 12.78 -16.18 4.30
C GLY A 270 13.70 -14.97 4.34
N SER A 271 13.45 -13.97 3.50
CA SER A 271 14.28 -12.75 3.44
C SER A 271 13.90 -11.73 4.51
N PRO A 272 14.89 -11.11 5.20
CA PRO A 272 14.67 -10.00 6.12
C PRO A 272 14.34 -8.68 5.38
N PRO A 273 13.76 -7.68 6.07
CA PRO A 273 13.42 -7.66 7.50
C PRO A 273 12.20 -8.53 7.83
N LEU A 274 12.32 -9.33 8.91
CA LEU A 274 11.25 -10.21 9.37
C LEU A 274 10.57 -9.61 10.61
N THR A 275 9.25 -9.53 10.60
CA THR A 275 8.45 -9.20 11.77
C THR A 275 8.04 -10.50 12.48
N LEU A 276 8.69 -10.79 13.60
CA LEU A 276 8.41 -11.95 14.45
C LEU A 276 7.47 -11.55 15.60
N CYS A 277 6.40 -12.32 15.74
CA CYS A 277 5.38 -12.17 16.78
C CYS A 277 5.21 -13.53 17.48
N TRP A 278 5.55 -13.63 18.77
CA TRP A 278 5.45 -14.88 19.51
C TRP A 278 4.71 -14.75 20.84
N LEU A 279 4.04 -15.83 21.26
CA LEU A 279 3.28 -15.88 22.50
C LEU A 279 3.27 -17.30 23.07
N ILE A 280 3.40 -17.41 24.39
CA ILE A 280 3.26 -18.68 25.11
C ILE A 280 2.02 -18.63 25.99
N LYS A 281 1.08 -19.56 25.79
CA LYS A 281 -0.15 -19.73 26.59
C LYS A 281 -0.47 -21.20 26.84
N ALA A 282 -1.49 -21.50 27.64
CA ALA A 282 -1.94 -22.88 27.87
C ALA A 282 -2.52 -23.54 26.60
N GLU A 283 -3.09 -22.74 25.70
CA GLU A 283 -3.70 -23.18 24.44
C GLU A 283 -3.00 -22.51 23.25
N CYS A 284 -2.96 -23.19 22.10
CA CYS A 284 -2.45 -22.63 20.85
C CYS A 284 -3.48 -21.65 20.27
N ILE A 285 -3.14 -20.36 20.24
CA ILE A 285 -4.02 -19.32 19.70
C ILE A 285 -3.39 -18.63 18.50
N PRO A 286 -4.18 -18.27 17.47
CA PRO A 286 -3.68 -17.49 16.36
C PRO A 286 -3.28 -16.09 16.83
N LEU A 287 -2.20 -15.55 16.25
CA LEU A 287 -1.65 -14.27 16.65
C LEU A 287 -2.08 -13.14 15.71
N GLU A 288 -2.74 -12.16 16.31
CA GLU A 288 -2.98 -10.84 15.74
C GLU A 288 -1.96 -9.85 16.34
N GLU A 289 -1.67 -8.76 15.61
CA GLU A 289 -0.52 -7.87 15.81
C GLU A 289 -0.32 -7.34 17.24
N GLU A 290 -1.41 -7.15 18.01
CA GLU A 290 -1.35 -6.52 19.33
C GLU A 290 -1.27 -7.50 20.52
N LYS A 291 -1.24 -8.82 20.28
CA LYS A 291 -1.40 -9.85 21.35
C LYS A 291 -0.12 -10.62 21.69
N CYS A 292 1.02 -10.26 21.10
CA CYS A 292 2.26 -11.03 21.18
C CYS A 292 3.49 -10.16 21.50
N HIS A 293 4.61 -10.83 21.77
CA HIS A 293 5.91 -10.17 21.83
C HIS A 293 6.44 -9.95 20.40
N LEU A 294 6.36 -8.71 19.94
CA LEU A 294 6.78 -8.30 18.60
C LEU A 294 8.28 -7.95 18.55
N VAL A 295 8.99 -8.44 17.53
CA VAL A 295 10.41 -8.18 17.28
C VAL A 295 10.67 -8.09 15.79
N VAL A 296 11.41 -7.09 15.35
CA VAL A 296 11.94 -7.01 13.98
C VAL A 296 13.33 -7.63 13.94
N ILE A 297 13.57 -8.55 12.99
CA ILE A 297 14.82 -9.31 12.86
C ILE A 297 15.42 -9.06 11.47
N ASN A 298 16.69 -8.63 11.44
CA ASN A 298 17.43 -8.41 10.18
C ASN A 298 18.21 -9.65 9.70
N GLY A 299 18.16 -10.74 10.46
CA GLY A 299 18.75 -12.03 10.11
C GLY A 299 17.69 -13.14 10.06
N SER A 300 18.13 -14.39 10.04
CA SER A 300 17.26 -15.57 9.92
C SER A 300 17.05 -16.33 11.24
N SER A 301 17.50 -15.79 12.37
CA SER A 301 17.45 -16.51 13.65
C SER A 301 17.12 -15.62 14.83
N TYR A 302 16.35 -16.15 15.77
CA TYR A 302 15.97 -15.47 17.01
C TYR A 302 15.98 -16.43 18.20
N ASN A 303 16.59 -16.00 19.30
CA ASN A 303 16.63 -16.79 20.53
C ASN A 303 15.54 -16.33 21.50
N LEU A 304 14.66 -17.27 21.85
CA LEU A 304 13.60 -17.10 22.81
C LEU A 304 14.00 -17.74 24.14
N SER A 305 13.81 -17.01 25.24
CA SER A 305 14.02 -17.53 26.59
C SER A 305 12.79 -17.25 27.46
N HIS A 306 12.31 -18.26 28.20
CA HIS A 306 11.14 -18.15 29.06
C HIS A 306 11.25 -19.04 30.31
N THR A 307 10.71 -18.58 31.44
CA THR A 307 10.68 -19.34 32.69
C THR A 307 9.25 -19.54 33.17
N PHE A 308 8.87 -20.80 33.42
CA PHE A 308 7.51 -21.16 33.83
C PHE A 308 7.38 -21.25 35.35
N ARG A 309 6.32 -20.67 35.90
CA ARG A 309 6.02 -20.74 37.35
C ARG A 309 5.17 -21.95 37.73
N ASN A 310 4.37 -22.47 36.82
CA ASN A 310 3.45 -23.57 37.05
C ASN A 310 3.76 -24.72 36.08
N ALA A 311 3.57 -25.95 36.55
CA ALA A 311 3.64 -27.13 35.70
C ALA A 311 2.37 -27.23 34.83
N GLY A 312 2.49 -27.80 33.63
CA GLY A 312 1.38 -27.89 32.70
C GLY A 312 1.81 -28.14 31.26
N GLN A 313 0.81 -28.15 30.38
CA GLN A 313 1.03 -28.05 28.94
C GLN A 313 0.83 -26.59 28.53
N TYR A 314 1.76 -26.11 27.71
CA TYR A 314 1.75 -24.79 27.12
C TYR A 314 1.92 -24.95 25.61
N CYS A 315 1.58 -23.91 24.87
CA CYS A 315 1.79 -23.81 23.45
C CYS A 315 2.50 -22.50 23.13
N LEU A 316 3.54 -22.60 22.32
CA LEU A 316 4.22 -21.49 21.68
C LEU A 316 3.56 -21.26 20.31
N SER A 317 2.85 -20.16 20.19
CA SER A 317 2.41 -19.62 18.90
C SER A 317 3.50 -18.72 18.35
N VAL A 318 3.87 -18.90 17.07
CA VAL A 318 4.87 -18.08 16.38
C VAL A 318 4.30 -17.64 15.04
N ARG A 319 4.21 -16.33 14.82
CA ARG A 319 3.87 -15.69 13.55
C ARG A 319 5.10 -14.96 13.04
N VAL A 320 5.45 -15.17 11.78
CA VAL A 320 6.51 -14.45 11.09
C VAL A 320 5.96 -13.93 9.78
N GLU A 321 6.21 -12.66 9.51
CA GLU A 321 5.84 -12.03 8.24
C GLU A 321 6.98 -11.18 7.70
N ASN A 322 7.00 -11.05 6.38
CA ASN A 322 7.77 -10.06 5.65
C ASN A 322 6.86 -9.35 4.66
N ASP A 323 7.42 -8.48 3.84
CA ASP A 323 6.65 -7.71 2.86
C ASP A 323 6.14 -8.54 1.65
N VAL A 324 6.27 -9.87 1.72
CA VAL A 324 5.80 -10.82 0.71
C VAL A 324 4.68 -11.70 1.25
N ASN A 325 4.88 -12.35 2.40
CA ASN A 325 3.88 -13.23 2.98
C ASN A 325 3.98 -13.33 4.51
N MET A 326 3.01 -14.04 5.08
CA MET A 326 2.95 -14.36 6.51
C MET A 326 2.81 -15.88 6.71
N LEU A 327 3.54 -16.42 7.68
CA LEU A 327 3.46 -17.80 8.11
C LEU A 327 3.29 -17.90 9.63
N GLN A 328 2.45 -18.82 10.09
CA GLN A 328 2.22 -19.06 11.50
C GLN A 328 2.31 -20.55 11.85
N THR A 329 3.05 -20.86 12.92
CA THR A 329 3.23 -22.23 13.44
C THR A 329 2.94 -22.30 14.94
N TYR A 330 2.65 -23.52 15.41
CA TYR A 330 2.34 -23.81 16.81
C TYR A 330 3.19 -24.96 17.31
N HIS A 331 3.73 -24.82 18.52
CA HIS A 331 4.59 -25.83 19.12
C HIS A 331 4.21 -26.06 20.58
N GLU A 332 3.84 -27.30 20.92
CA GLU A 332 3.57 -27.68 22.30
C GLU A 332 4.85 -27.69 23.15
N ILE A 333 4.71 -27.24 24.40
CA ILE A 333 5.75 -27.20 25.43
C ILE A 333 5.22 -27.92 26.67
N LYS A 334 5.99 -28.89 27.19
CA LYS A 334 5.65 -29.60 28.43
C LYS A 334 6.50 -29.08 29.59
N VAL A 335 5.84 -28.65 30.65
CA VAL A 335 6.50 -28.18 31.88
C VAL A 335 6.24 -29.16 33.00
N TRP A 336 7.29 -29.81 33.47
CA TRP A 336 7.24 -30.78 34.55
C TRP A 336 7.30 -30.11 35.92
N PRO A 337 6.54 -30.58 36.92
CA PRO A 337 6.65 -30.07 38.28
C PRO A 337 8.03 -30.38 38.87
N THR A 338 8.54 -29.47 39.69
CA THR A 338 9.73 -29.71 40.49
C THR A 338 9.37 -30.57 41.70
N GLY A 339 9.73 -31.86 41.66
CA GLY A 339 9.50 -32.79 42.77
C GLY A 339 9.78 -34.24 42.38
N ILE A 340 9.98 -35.09 43.40
CA ILE A 340 10.14 -36.54 43.20
C ILE A 340 8.77 -37.10 42.78
N HIS A 341 8.71 -37.78 41.63
CA HIS A 341 7.48 -38.41 41.15
C HIS A 341 6.95 -39.37 42.24
N PRO A 342 5.64 -39.34 42.61
CA PRO A 342 5.11 -40.20 43.68
C PRO A 342 5.41 -41.70 43.49
N ALA A 343 5.61 -42.12 42.23
CA ALA A 343 6.01 -43.47 41.85
C ALA A 343 7.36 -43.92 42.46
N PHE A 344 8.31 -43.00 42.68
CA PHE A 344 9.59 -43.31 43.32
C PHE A 344 9.42 -43.72 44.79
N PHE A 345 8.35 -43.29 45.46
CA PHE A 345 8.01 -43.75 46.80
C PHE A 345 7.10 -44.98 46.79
N ALA A 346 6.31 -45.18 45.72
CA ALA A 346 5.43 -46.34 45.61
C ALA A 346 6.21 -47.66 45.49
N LEU A 347 7.29 -47.70 44.71
CA LEU A 347 8.11 -48.91 44.53
C LEU A 347 8.73 -49.46 45.82
N PRO A 348 9.44 -48.66 46.64
CA PRO A 348 9.96 -49.14 47.93
C PRO A 348 8.83 -49.49 48.92
N CYS A 349 7.69 -48.78 48.90
CA CYS A 349 6.53 -49.15 49.72
C CYS A 349 5.92 -50.50 49.31
N ILE A 350 5.77 -50.78 48.01
CA ILE A 350 5.28 -52.07 47.51
C ILE A 350 6.23 -53.20 47.90
N ALA A 351 7.55 -52.97 47.81
CA ALA A 351 8.56 -53.94 48.25
C ALA A 351 8.50 -54.20 49.76
N LEU A 352 8.32 -53.17 50.59
CA LEU A 352 8.16 -53.34 52.04
C LEU A 352 6.88 -54.09 52.40
N ILE A 353 5.75 -53.76 51.74
CA ILE A 353 4.48 -54.43 51.97
C ILE A 353 4.56 -55.91 51.57
N SER A 354 5.23 -56.25 50.45
CA SER A 354 5.38 -57.64 50.02
C SER A 354 6.28 -58.45 50.96
N VAL A 355 7.36 -57.86 51.49
CA VAL A 355 8.21 -58.49 52.52
C VAL A 355 7.41 -58.74 53.79
N MET A 356 6.61 -57.76 54.25
CA MET A 356 5.79 -57.91 55.45
C MET A 356 4.71 -58.98 55.26
N LEU A 357 4.02 -59.02 54.11
CA LEU A 357 3.08 -60.10 53.79
C LEU A 357 3.77 -61.47 53.77
N GLY A 358 4.96 -61.56 53.14
CA GLY A 358 5.76 -62.78 53.12
C GLY A 358 6.12 -63.26 54.53
N PHE A 359 6.48 -62.33 55.43
CA PHE A 359 6.79 -62.63 56.82
C PHE A 359 5.55 -63.10 57.62
N VAL A 360 4.39 -62.48 57.41
CA VAL A 360 3.13 -62.89 58.05
C VAL A 360 2.71 -64.29 57.57
N ILE A 361 2.82 -64.58 56.27
CA ILE A 361 2.54 -65.91 55.73
C ILE A 361 3.52 -66.93 56.31
N TYR A 362 4.82 -66.59 56.40
CA TYR A 362 5.82 -67.48 56.97
C TYR A 362 5.56 -67.79 58.45
N THR A 363 5.20 -66.79 59.26
CA THR A 363 4.94 -66.99 60.70
C THR A 363 3.64 -67.77 60.94
N THR A 364 2.58 -67.52 60.17
CA THR A 364 1.31 -68.28 60.26
C THR A 364 1.46 -69.73 59.77
N PHE A 365 2.26 -69.99 58.74
CA PHE A 365 2.57 -71.36 58.29
C PHE A 365 3.43 -72.11 59.32
N ARG A 366 4.42 -71.43 59.92
CA ARG A 366 5.27 -72.00 60.96
C ARG A 366 4.50 -72.27 62.26
N SER A 367 3.57 -71.41 62.66
CA SER A 367 2.71 -71.67 63.83
C SER A 367 1.71 -72.80 63.56
N SER A 368 1.16 -72.90 62.35
CA SER A 368 0.31 -74.02 61.93
C SER A 368 1.07 -75.36 61.89
N SER A 369 2.35 -75.35 61.48
CA SER A 369 3.21 -76.53 61.53
C SER A 369 3.51 -76.97 62.97
N GLN A 370 3.79 -76.03 63.88
CA GLN A 370 4.00 -76.38 65.30
C GLN A 370 2.74 -76.89 66.00
N GLN A 371 1.54 -76.48 65.54
CA GLN A 371 0.28 -77.04 66.05
C GLN A 371 0.03 -78.47 65.54
N LYS A 372 0.60 -78.88 64.40
CA LYS A 372 0.50 -80.26 63.88
C LYS A 372 1.44 -81.24 64.59
N ASP A 373 2.60 -80.80 65.04
CA ASP A 373 3.57 -81.66 65.75
C ASP A 373 3.21 -81.93 67.23
N LEU A 374 2.16 -81.29 67.77
CA LEU A 374 1.70 -81.48 69.16
C LEU A 374 0.45 -82.37 69.30
N VAL A 375 -0.10 -82.90 68.20
CA VAL A 375 -1.31 -83.77 68.24
C VAL A 375 -1.00 -85.25 67.97
N GLU A 376 0.25 -85.62 67.67
CA GLU A 376 0.64 -87.03 67.43
C GLU A 376 1.55 -87.59 68.53
N VAL A 377 1.11 -87.51 69.79
CA VAL A 377 1.54 -88.46 70.83
C VAL A 377 0.36 -88.72 71.77
N GLN A 378 0.05 -90.02 71.94
CA GLN A 378 -0.85 -90.66 72.91
C GLN A 378 -2.33 -90.85 72.52
N GLY A 379 -2.67 -92.11 72.20
CA GLY A 379 -4.05 -92.63 72.15
C GLY A 379 -4.26 -93.73 71.14
#